data_AF-A0A6A3A1J6-F1
#
_entry.id   AF-A0A6A3A1J6-F1
#
_cell.length_a   1.000
_cell.length_b   1.000
_cell.length_c   1.000
_cell.angle_alpha   90.00
_cell.angle_beta   90.00
_cell.angle_gamma   90.00
#
_symmetry.space_group_name_H-M   'P 1'
#
loop_
_entity.id
_entity.type
_entity.pdbx_description
1 polymer ?
#
loop_
_entity_poly.entity_id
_entity_poly.type
_entity_poly.pdbx_seq_one_letter_code
_entity_poly.pdbx_strand_id
1 'polypeptide(L)'
;MSKVSIVLCAVVLLVVVFSGAEVAAAPKCDNALDLMSPCLNDYKKPAPSAACCAKTKEHVSCFCGYMKSEDLKRVFDRIEIIKMADMCGVEFSSC
;
A
#
# COMPACT_ATOMS: atom_id res chain seq x y z
N MET A 1 -15.77 30.24 35.46
CA MET A 1 -14.95 29.31 34.66
C MET A 1 -15.89 28.36 33.96
N SER A 2 -16.40 28.87 32.84
CA SER A 2 -17.75 28.61 32.39
C SER A 2 -17.77 27.37 31.51
N LYS A 3 -18.55 26.37 31.93
CA LYS A 3 -19.22 25.29 31.16
C LYS A 3 -19.16 25.42 29.62
N VAL A 4 -19.36 26.63 29.10
CA VAL A 4 -19.19 27.04 27.70
C VAL A 4 -17.85 26.60 27.09
N SER A 5 -16.73 26.74 27.81
CA SER A 5 -15.37 26.39 27.31
C SER A 5 -15.18 24.88 27.16
N ILE A 6 -15.82 24.09 28.02
CA ILE A 6 -15.75 22.62 27.98
C ILE A 6 -16.61 22.10 26.82
N VAL A 7 -17.79 22.70 26.63
CA VAL A 7 -18.68 22.37 25.50
C VAL A 7 -18.01 22.73 24.17
N LEU A 8 -17.35 23.88 24.08
CA LEU A 8 -16.65 24.28 22.85
C LEU A 8 -15.51 23.32 22.49
N CYS A 9 -14.70 22.91 23.48
CA CYS A 9 -13.64 21.91 23.27
C CYS A 9 -14.22 20.54 22.85
N ALA A 10 -15.32 20.11 23.45
CA ALA A 10 -15.97 18.84 23.10
C ALA A 10 -16.52 18.85 21.66
N VAL A 11 -17.10 19.97 21.22
CA VAL A 11 -17.62 20.12 19.86
C VAL A 11 -16.48 20.14 18.83
N VAL A 12 -15.37 20.83 19.12
CA VAL A 12 -14.19 20.84 18.23
C VAL A 12 -13.58 19.44 18.09
N LEU A 13 -13.48 18.68 19.19
CA LEU A 13 -12.96 17.31 19.16
C LEU A 13 -13.87 16.37 18.36
N LEU A 14 -15.19 16.52 18.44
CA LEU A 14 -16.14 15.71 17.66
C LEU A 14 -16.06 15.99 16.15
N VAL A 15 -15.82 17.24 15.74
CA VAL A 15 -15.67 17.58 14.32
C VAL A 15 -14.39 16.99 13.71
N VAL A 16 -13.29 16.97 14.45
CA VAL A 16 -12.02 16.39 13.97
C VAL A 16 -12.12 14.86 13.80
N VAL A 17 -12.91 14.17 14.64
CA VAL A 17 -13.15 12.72 14.51
C VAL A 17 -14.09 12.40 13.34
N PHE A 18 -15.02 13.30 13.00
CA PHE A 18 -16.00 13.08 11.94
C PHE A 18 -15.54 13.55 10.54
N SER A 19 -14.46 14.34 10.45
CA SER A 19 -13.65 14.42 9.24
C SER A 19 -12.92 13.10 9.05
N GLY A 20 -13.71 12.06 8.79
CA GLY A 20 -13.24 10.74 8.46
C GLY A 20 -12.18 10.92 7.39
N ALA A 21 -10.98 10.44 7.69
CA ALA A 21 -10.04 10.10 6.66
C ALA A 21 -10.85 9.33 5.62
N GLU A 22 -11.04 9.95 4.45
CA GLU A 22 -11.47 9.28 3.26
C GLU A 22 -10.45 8.17 3.03
N VAL A 23 -10.71 7.02 3.64
CA VAL A 23 -10.03 5.78 3.33
C VAL A 23 -10.49 5.49 1.91
N ALA A 24 -9.79 6.09 0.94
CA ALA A 24 -9.83 5.69 -0.45
C ALA A 24 -9.90 4.18 -0.43
N ALA A 25 -11.00 3.63 -0.95
CA ALA A 25 -11.32 2.21 -0.78
C ALA A 25 -10.05 1.42 -1.05
N ALA A 26 -9.53 0.75 -0.01
CA ALA A 26 -8.26 0.06 -0.14
C ALA A 26 -8.38 -0.86 -1.35
N PRO A 27 -7.41 -0.81 -2.28
CA PRO A 27 -7.47 -1.65 -3.46
C PRO A 27 -7.61 -3.09 -2.97
N LYS A 28 -8.59 -3.83 -3.50
CA LYS A 28 -8.86 -5.17 -2.97
C LYS A 28 -7.62 -6.04 -3.22
N CYS A 29 -7.02 -6.52 -2.13
CA CYS A 29 -5.86 -7.40 -2.16
C CYS A 29 -6.30 -8.87 -2.31
N ASP A 30 -7.27 -9.15 -3.20
CA ASP A 30 -7.90 -10.47 -3.30
C ASP A 30 -6.89 -11.55 -3.69
N ASN A 31 -5.95 -11.24 -4.59
CA ASN A 31 -4.91 -12.18 -5.04
C ASN A 31 -3.60 -11.47 -5.38
N ALA A 32 -2.51 -11.80 -4.69
CA ALA A 32 -1.16 -11.30 -5.00
C ALA A 32 -0.75 -11.55 -6.47
N LEU A 33 -1.26 -12.63 -7.05
CA LEU A 33 -1.00 -13.00 -8.44
C LEU A 33 -1.67 -12.06 -9.45
N ASP A 34 -2.81 -11.48 -9.09
CA ASP A 34 -3.53 -10.51 -9.93
C ASP A 34 -2.79 -9.17 -9.97
N LEU A 35 -2.27 -8.73 -8.82
CA LEU A 35 -1.40 -7.56 -8.71
C LEU A 35 -0.12 -7.70 -9.55
N MET A 36 0.37 -8.93 -9.66
CA MET A 36 1.56 -9.26 -10.45
C MET A 36 1.26 -9.61 -11.90
N SER A 37 0.01 -9.73 -12.34
CA SER A 37 -0.33 -10.23 -13.68
C SER A 37 0.39 -9.51 -14.85
N PRO A 38 0.57 -8.17 -14.86
CA PRO A 38 1.43 -7.53 -15.87
C PRO A 38 2.93 -7.72 -15.61
N CYS A 39 3.31 -8.06 -14.38
CA CYS A 39 4.69 -8.21 -13.91
C CYS A 39 5.25 -9.63 -14.00
N LEU A 40 4.40 -10.65 -14.19
CA LEU A 40 4.79 -12.08 -14.20
C LEU A 40 5.90 -12.40 -15.21
N ASN A 41 6.02 -11.63 -16.28
CA ASN A 41 7.09 -11.78 -17.28
C ASN A 41 8.12 -10.64 -17.25
N ASP A 42 7.91 -9.62 -16.43
CA ASP A 42 8.73 -8.42 -16.37
C ASP A 42 9.77 -8.46 -15.25
N TYR A 43 9.60 -9.31 -14.23
CA TYR A 43 10.59 -9.43 -13.15
C TYR A 43 11.98 -9.91 -13.63
N LYS A 44 12.05 -10.60 -14.78
CA LYS A 44 13.32 -11.01 -15.42
C LYS A 44 13.86 -10.00 -16.42
N LYS A 45 13.10 -8.93 -16.71
CA LYS A 45 13.50 -7.93 -17.70
C LYS A 45 14.41 -6.89 -17.03
N PRO A 46 15.33 -6.29 -17.81
CA PRO A 46 16.16 -5.20 -17.30
C PRO A 46 15.36 -3.94 -16.94
N ALA A 47 14.12 -3.81 -17.47
CA ALA A 47 13.20 -2.75 -17.09
C ALA A 47 11.75 -3.28 -17.09
N PRO A 48 10.97 -3.04 -16.02
CA PRO A 48 9.55 -3.39 -15.98
C PRO A 48 8.71 -2.52 -16.92
N SER A 49 7.59 -3.05 -17.43
CA SER A 49 6.65 -2.27 -18.24
C SER A 49 5.96 -1.18 -17.42
N ALA A 50 5.51 -0.13 -18.11
CA ALA A 50 4.73 0.94 -17.49
C ALA A 50 3.45 0.41 -16.81
N ALA A 51 2.81 -0.60 -17.39
CA ALA A 51 1.62 -1.25 -16.81
C ALA A 51 1.96 -1.98 -15.51
N CYS A 52 3.09 -2.69 -15.47
CA CYS A 52 3.58 -3.34 -14.26
C CYS A 52 3.87 -2.31 -13.16
N CYS A 53 4.61 -1.25 -13.44
CA CYS A 53 4.87 -0.19 -12.46
C CYS A 53 3.61 0.51 -11.96
N ALA A 54 2.64 0.78 -12.85
CA ALA A 54 1.38 1.39 -12.45
C ALA A 54 0.64 0.51 -11.44
N LYS A 55 0.60 -0.80 -11.67
CA LYS A 55 -0.04 -1.75 -10.74
C LYS A 55 0.72 -1.91 -9.43
N THR A 56 2.04 -1.96 -9.44
CA THR A 56 2.83 -2.00 -8.21
C THR A 56 2.58 -0.76 -7.32
N LYS A 57 2.44 0.42 -7.94
CA LYS A 57 2.12 1.68 -7.24
C LYS A 57 0.70 1.75 -6.72
N GLU A 58 -0.27 1.26 -7.49
CA GLU A 58 -1.68 1.23 -7.10
C GLU A 58 -1.89 0.37 -5.84
N HIS A 59 -1.08 -0.69 -5.68
CA HIS A 59 -1.29 -1.71 -4.65
C HIS A 59 -0.17 -1.81 -3.59
N VAL A 60 0.60 -0.75 -3.34
CA VAL A 60 1.72 -0.77 -2.36
C VAL A 60 1.30 -1.33 -1.00
N SER A 61 0.13 -0.92 -0.50
CA SER A 61 -0.41 -1.38 0.79
C SER A 61 -0.67 -2.88 0.84
N CYS A 62 -1.14 -3.47 -0.26
CA CYS A 62 -1.32 -4.92 -0.39
C CYS A 62 0.01 -5.65 -0.34
N PHE A 63 1.01 -5.16 -1.09
CA PHE A 63 2.35 -5.73 -1.10
C PHE A 63 3.00 -5.68 0.30
N CYS A 64 2.88 -4.56 1.01
CA CYS A 64 3.29 -4.46 2.42
C CYS A 64 2.63 -5.54 3.28
N GLY A 65 1.31 -5.77 3.10
CA GLY A 65 0.59 -6.83 3.82
C GLY A 65 1.15 -8.23 3.54
N TYR A 66 1.46 -8.54 2.28
CA TYR A 66 2.03 -9.83 1.90
C TYR A 66 3.45 -10.04 2.44
N MET A 67 4.28 -9.00 2.47
CA MET A 67 5.65 -9.10 3.00
C MET A 67 5.72 -9.33 4.51
N LYS A 68 4.62 -9.13 5.26
CA LYS A 68 4.54 -9.50 6.68
C LYS A 68 4.53 -11.01 6.91
N SER A 69 4.17 -11.81 5.91
CA SER A 69 4.25 -13.26 5.97
C SER A 69 5.63 -13.73 5.52
N GLU A 70 6.33 -14.49 6.36
CA GLU A 70 7.65 -15.03 6.01
C GLU A 70 7.63 -15.97 4.79
N ASP A 71 6.54 -16.72 4.60
CA ASP A 71 6.38 -17.59 3.44
C ASP A 71 6.27 -16.80 2.14
N LEU A 72 5.44 -15.75 2.13
CA LEU A 72 5.26 -14.89 0.96
C LEU A 72 6.49 -14.04 0.71
N LYS A 73 7.13 -13.55 1.76
CA LYS A 73 8.41 -12.84 1.67
C LYS A 73 9.47 -13.68 0.97
N ARG A 74 9.63 -14.95 1.36
CA ARG A 74 10.57 -15.88 0.69
C ARG A 74 10.25 -16.08 -0.79
N VAL A 75 8.97 -16.12 -1.16
CA VAL A 75 8.56 -16.19 -2.57
C VAL A 75 8.96 -14.91 -3.29
N PHE A 76 8.65 -13.74 -2.74
CA PHE A 76 8.94 -12.43 -3.33
C PHE A 76 10.44 -12.16 -3.48
N ASP A 77 11.25 -12.56 -2.49
CA ASP A 77 12.71 -12.48 -2.56
C ASP A 77 13.27 -13.38 -3.68
N ARG A 78 12.72 -14.61 -3.86
CA ARG A 78 13.15 -15.52 -4.93
C ARG A 78 12.86 -14.98 -6.33
N ILE A 79 11.73 -14.28 -6.50
CA ILE A 79 11.31 -13.72 -7.80
C ILE A 79 11.74 -12.25 -7.98
N GLU A 80 12.63 -11.76 -7.10
CA GLU A 80 13.23 -10.42 -7.20
C GLU A 80 12.20 -9.27 -7.26
N ILE A 81 11.04 -9.44 -6.62
CA ILE A 81 9.98 -8.42 -6.61
C ILE A 81 10.44 -7.09 -6.02
N ILE A 82 11.30 -7.14 -5.00
CA ILE A 82 11.81 -5.93 -4.34
C ILE A 82 12.63 -5.10 -5.33
N LYS A 83 13.46 -5.76 -6.15
CA LYS A 83 14.22 -5.07 -7.21
C LYS A 83 13.31 -4.51 -8.29
N MET A 84 12.28 -5.26 -8.68
CA MET A 84 11.29 -4.81 -9.65
C MET A 84 10.52 -3.58 -9.16
N ALA A 85 10.13 -3.56 -7.88
CA ALA A 85 9.47 -2.42 -7.27
C ALA A 85 10.38 -1.19 -7.16
N ASP A 86 11.65 -1.39 -6.79
CA ASP A 86 12.67 -0.33 -6.75
C ASP A 86 12.84 0.34 -8.13
N MET A 87 12.92 -0.46 -9.20
CA MET A 87 12.94 0.04 -10.58
C MET A 87 11.69 0.84 -10.97
N CYS A 88 10.56 0.58 -10.31
CA CYS A 88 9.33 1.36 -10.48
C CYS A 88 9.25 2.58 -9.54
N GLY A 89 10.22 2.79 -8.65
CA GLY A 89 10.23 3.83 -7.63
C GLY A 89 9.28 3.54 -6.47
N VAL A 90 9.10 2.27 -6.12
CA VAL A 90 8.33 1.82 -4.98
C VAL A 90 9.29 1.19 -3.97
N GLU A 91 9.46 1.83 -2.83
CA GLU A 91 10.24 1.28 -1.73
C GLU A 91 9.36 0.52 -0.75
N PHE A 92 9.73 -0.75 -0.53
CA PHE A 92 9.08 -1.64 0.42
C PHE A 92 9.79 -1.72 1.78
N SER A 93 10.90 -1.00 1.95
CA SER A 93 11.75 -0.98 3.16
C SER A 93 11.05 -0.47 4.42
N SER A 94 9.94 0.26 4.25
CA SER A 94 9.15 0.86 5.33
C SER A 94 7.77 0.23 5.51
N CYS A 95 7.50 -0.86 4.80
CA CYS A 95 6.44 -1.79 5.16
C CYS A 95 6.86 -2.58 6.42
#